data_AF-A0A6A6NEW0-F1
#
_entry.id   AF-A0A6A6NEW0-F1
#
_cell.length_a   1.000
_cell.length_b   1.000
_cell.length_c   1.000
_cell.angle_alpha   90.00
_cell.angle_beta   90.00
_cell.angle_gamma   90.00
#
_symmetry.space_group_name_H-M   'P 1'
#
loop_
_entity.id
_entity.type
_entity.pdbx_description
1 polymer ?
#
loop_
_entity_poly.entity_id
_entity_poly.type
_entity_poly.pdbx_seq_one_letter_code
_entity_poly.pdbx_strand_id
1 'polypeptide(L)'
;MTQDKQSLTAMPETSKLISFSKKHKKLFLSLFASLLLVAAIIAIVTGVNSNKNEDDTSSSHALLKSSCSNTRYPDLCFSAVASVPGATSNLASQKDVIEVSLNLTTVAVEHNYFTVKKIVATWKLTKREKTALHDCLETIDETLDELHKALDDLKEYPNKKSLSQHADDLKTLMSAAITNQETCLEGFYYEEADKRVREALMAGQVHVERMCSNALAMIKNMTDTDIANELKSAARTNRKLKEEKDHESGWPGWLPAADRRLLQSSSVTPDVVVAADGSGDYKTVSEAVAAAPKKSSKRYIIRIKAGVYRENVEVPKSKTNIMFLGDGRKTTIITASRNVVDGSTTFHSATVAVVGQGFLARGVTFENTAGPSKHQAVALRAGADLAAFYESAVFQDCDIHARKPNSGQKNMVTAQGRTDPNQNTGIVIQKSRIGSTSDLRPVQSSFPTYLGRPWKEYSRTVIMQSDISDVIHPAGWHEWNGDFALSTLFYGEYQNTGVGAGISQRVSWKGFKVITSATEALEFTPDNFIAGSSWLGSTTFPFSLGL
;
A
#
# COMPACT_ATOMS: atom_id res chain seq x y z
N MET A 1 -24.93 8.93 -40.77
CA MET A 1 -24.97 8.19 -42.05
C MET A 1 -25.61 6.83 -41.80
N THR A 2 -26.89 6.75 -42.17
CA THR A 2 -27.66 5.59 -42.69
C THR A 2 -26.84 4.38 -43.14
N GLN A 3 -27.13 3.15 -42.68
CA GLN A 3 -28.03 2.12 -43.31
C GLN A 3 -27.57 1.68 -44.72
N ASP A 4 -27.65 0.43 -45.17
CA ASP A 4 -28.03 -0.89 -44.65
C ASP A 4 -27.63 -1.92 -45.76
N LYS A 5 -27.41 -3.17 -45.34
CA LYS A 5 -27.65 -4.49 -46.00
C LYS A 5 -27.72 -4.71 -47.54
N GLN A 6 -27.18 -5.88 -47.93
CA GLN A 6 -27.76 -6.99 -48.75
C GLN A 6 -26.71 -7.55 -49.73
N SER A 7 -26.65 -8.83 -50.14
CA SER A 7 -27.24 -10.11 -49.73
C SER A 7 -26.57 -11.21 -50.60
N LEU A 8 -26.57 -12.44 -50.08
CA LEU A 8 -26.20 -13.75 -50.65
C LEU A 8 -26.61 -14.04 -52.11
N THR A 9 -25.80 -14.89 -52.78
CA THR A 9 -26.11 -16.22 -53.41
C THR A 9 -24.93 -16.58 -54.37
N ALA A 10 -24.43 -17.80 -54.59
CA ALA A 10 -25.00 -19.14 -54.67
C ALA A 10 -23.88 -20.23 -54.57
N MET A 11 -24.22 -21.46 -54.16
CA MET A 11 -23.42 -22.70 -54.34
C MET A 11 -24.06 -23.59 -55.42
N PRO A 12 -23.29 -24.41 -56.16
CA PRO A 12 -23.84 -25.53 -56.93
C PRO A 12 -23.49 -26.90 -56.30
N GLU A 13 -24.52 -27.74 -56.17
CA GLU A 13 -24.45 -29.17 -55.81
C GLU A 13 -23.94 -30.04 -56.96
N THR A 14 -23.17 -31.09 -56.65
CA THR A 14 -23.05 -32.28 -57.52
C THR A 14 -23.00 -33.53 -56.66
N SER A 15 -24.06 -34.34 -56.71
CA SER A 15 -24.10 -35.67 -56.10
C SER A 15 -24.19 -36.75 -57.20
N LYS A 16 -23.19 -37.63 -57.26
CA LYS A 16 -23.22 -38.86 -58.07
C LYS A 16 -23.57 -40.04 -57.14
N LEU A 17 -24.68 -40.71 -57.40
CA LEU A 17 -25.11 -41.90 -56.66
C LEU A 17 -24.58 -43.18 -57.33
N ILE A 18 -23.82 -43.97 -56.57
CA ILE A 18 -23.31 -45.30 -56.95
C ILE A 18 -24.36 -46.35 -56.52
N SER A 19 -24.75 -47.23 -57.45
CA SER A 19 -25.74 -48.30 -57.22
C SER A 19 -25.05 -49.59 -56.73
N PHE A 20 -25.41 -50.08 -55.53
CA PHE A 20 -24.97 -51.37 -54.99
C PHE A 20 -26.11 -52.41 -54.94
N SER A 21 -25.79 -53.64 -55.34
CA SER A 21 -26.69 -54.82 -55.41
C SER A 21 -27.37 -55.16 -54.07
N LYS A 22 -28.64 -55.61 -54.15
CA LYS A 22 -29.56 -55.89 -53.02
C LYS A 22 -29.01 -56.84 -51.95
N LYS A 23 -28.06 -57.73 -52.28
CA LYS A 23 -27.49 -58.71 -51.32
C LYS A 23 -26.45 -58.08 -50.39
N HIS A 24 -25.69 -57.09 -50.88
CA HIS A 24 -24.72 -56.35 -50.08
C HIS A 24 -25.36 -55.28 -49.19
N LYS A 25 -26.54 -54.75 -49.56
CA LYS A 25 -27.26 -53.77 -48.72
C LYS A 25 -27.61 -54.30 -47.32
N LYS A 26 -28.03 -55.56 -47.18
CA LYS A 26 -28.39 -56.11 -45.85
C LYS A 26 -27.17 -56.31 -44.93
N LEU A 27 -26.04 -56.75 -45.49
CA LEU A 27 -24.79 -56.91 -44.75
C LEU A 27 -24.19 -55.54 -44.38
N PHE A 28 -24.25 -54.58 -45.29
CA PHE A 28 -23.80 -53.20 -45.03
C PHE A 28 -24.70 -52.51 -44.00
N LEU A 29 -26.03 -52.67 -44.04
CA LEU A 29 -26.92 -52.12 -43.02
C LEU A 29 -26.67 -52.73 -41.63
N SER A 30 -26.36 -54.04 -41.54
CA SER A 30 -26.07 -54.70 -40.26
C SER A 30 -24.73 -54.24 -39.67
N LEU A 31 -23.68 -54.14 -40.49
CA LEU A 31 -22.38 -53.59 -40.09
C LEU A 31 -22.47 -52.10 -39.74
N PHE A 32 -23.25 -51.33 -40.49
CA PHE A 32 -23.45 -49.90 -40.24
C PHE A 32 -24.25 -49.66 -38.96
N ALA A 33 -25.29 -50.46 -38.70
CA ALA A 33 -26.07 -50.37 -37.47
C ALA A 33 -25.24 -50.75 -36.22
N SER A 34 -24.36 -51.74 -36.33
CA SER A 34 -23.46 -52.12 -35.23
C SER A 34 -22.34 -51.09 -35.02
N LEU A 35 -21.81 -50.48 -36.09
CA LEU A 35 -20.87 -49.36 -36.00
C LEU A 35 -21.53 -48.13 -35.35
N LEU A 36 -22.78 -47.83 -35.70
CA LEU A 36 -23.56 -46.74 -35.10
C LEU A 36 -23.85 -47.00 -33.62
N LEU A 37 -24.10 -48.25 -33.23
CA LEU A 37 -24.34 -48.60 -31.83
C LEU A 37 -23.06 -48.48 -31.00
N VAL A 38 -21.92 -48.91 -31.54
CA VAL A 38 -20.61 -48.73 -30.89
C VAL A 38 -20.23 -47.26 -30.82
N ALA A 39 -20.46 -46.48 -31.89
CA ALA A 39 -20.24 -45.04 -31.88
C ALA A 39 -21.18 -44.32 -30.90
N ALA A 40 -22.43 -44.75 -30.76
CA ALA A 40 -23.37 -44.22 -29.78
C ALA A 40 -22.97 -44.57 -28.34
N ILE A 41 -22.50 -45.80 -28.09
CA ILE A 41 -22.00 -46.20 -26.77
C ILE A 41 -20.71 -45.43 -26.44
N ILE A 42 -19.79 -45.29 -27.39
CA ILE A 42 -18.58 -44.46 -27.21
C ILE A 42 -19.00 -43.00 -26.98
N ALA A 43 -19.95 -42.44 -27.74
CA ALA A 43 -20.45 -41.08 -27.55
C ALA A 43 -21.18 -40.88 -26.22
N ILE A 44 -21.88 -41.89 -25.70
CA ILE A 44 -22.51 -41.86 -24.38
C ILE A 44 -21.43 -41.97 -23.30
N VAL A 45 -20.42 -42.82 -23.45
CA VAL A 45 -19.34 -42.96 -22.48
C VAL A 45 -18.43 -41.72 -22.47
N THR A 46 -18.10 -41.15 -23.63
CA THR A 46 -17.37 -39.88 -23.74
C THR A 46 -18.24 -38.71 -23.33
N GLY A 47 -19.54 -38.72 -23.62
CA GLY A 47 -20.49 -37.67 -23.22
C GLY A 47 -20.77 -37.67 -21.72
N VAL A 48 -20.81 -38.83 -21.06
CA VAL A 48 -20.97 -38.94 -19.60
C VAL A 48 -19.65 -38.59 -18.88
N ASN A 49 -18.49 -38.84 -19.49
CA ASN A 49 -17.19 -38.42 -18.94
C ASN A 49 -16.87 -36.94 -19.24
N SER A 50 -17.39 -36.38 -20.35
CA SER A 50 -17.32 -34.94 -20.66
C SER A 50 -18.35 -34.13 -19.86
N ASN A 51 -19.55 -34.63 -19.58
CA ASN A 51 -20.54 -33.91 -18.79
C ASN A 51 -20.09 -33.68 -17.34
N LYS A 52 -19.23 -34.54 -16.78
CA LYS A 52 -18.62 -34.27 -15.46
C LYS A 52 -17.55 -33.17 -15.50
N ASN A 53 -16.91 -32.93 -16.63
CA ASN A 53 -15.87 -31.91 -16.80
C ASN A 53 -16.39 -30.58 -17.38
N GLU A 54 -17.47 -30.59 -18.18
CA GLU A 54 -18.10 -29.36 -18.70
C GLU A 54 -18.82 -28.55 -17.61
N ASP A 55 -19.53 -29.22 -16.68
CA ASP A 55 -20.21 -28.54 -15.56
C ASP A 55 -19.21 -27.86 -14.61
N ASP A 56 -18.11 -28.56 -14.23
CA ASP A 56 -17.05 -28.02 -13.36
C ASP A 56 -16.23 -26.90 -14.02
N THR A 57 -15.99 -26.99 -15.34
CA THR A 57 -15.31 -25.91 -16.07
C THR A 57 -16.21 -24.67 -16.17
N SER A 58 -17.53 -24.85 -16.34
CA SER A 58 -18.47 -23.73 -16.41
C SER A 58 -18.64 -23.02 -15.06
N SER A 59 -18.69 -23.77 -13.96
CA SER A 59 -18.88 -23.25 -12.59
C SER A 59 -17.64 -22.46 -12.13
N SER A 60 -16.45 -23.00 -12.39
CA SER A 60 -15.18 -22.35 -12.07
C SER A 60 -14.95 -21.07 -12.88
N HIS A 61 -15.38 -21.07 -14.15
CA HIS A 61 -15.32 -19.88 -15.00
C HIS A 61 -16.32 -18.80 -14.56
N ALA A 62 -17.50 -19.20 -14.08
CA ALA A 62 -18.47 -18.29 -13.47
C ALA A 62 -17.96 -17.69 -12.15
N LEU A 63 -17.31 -18.49 -11.30
CA LEU A 63 -16.66 -18.06 -10.06
C LEU A 63 -15.52 -17.07 -10.34
N LEU A 64 -14.67 -17.35 -11.33
CA LEU A 64 -13.60 -16.43 -11.73
C LEU A 64 -14.18 -15.10 -12.22
N LYS A 65 -15.20 -15.16 -13.09
CA LYS A 65 -15.86 -13.96 -13.62
C LYS A 65 -16.54 -13.14 -12.52
N SER A 66 -17.20 -13.78 -11.56
CA SER A 66 -17.83 -13.08 -10.44
C SER A 66 -16.78 -12.46 -9.51
N SER A 67 -15.71 -13.17 -9.19
CA SER A 67 -14.60 -12.67 -8.36
C SER A 67 -13.94 -11.43 -8.98
N CYS A 68 -13.70 -11.44 -10.29
CA CYS A 68 -13.08 -10.32 -11.00
C CYS A 68 -14.01 -9.14 -11.27
N SER A 69 -15.34 -9.30 -11.17
CA SER A 69 -16.32 -8.31 -11.64
C SER A 69 -16.26 -6.95 -10.94
N ASN A 70 -15.89 -6.93 -9.66
CA ASN A 70 -15.79 -5.71 -8.85
C ASN A 70 -14.37 -5.16 -8.75
N THR A 71 -13.43 -5.71 -9.54
CA THR A 71 -12.05 -5.23 -9.56
C THR A 71 -11.90 -4.01 -10.49
N ARG A 72 -10.80 -3.26 -10.34
CA ARG A 72 -10.55 -2.07 -11.17
C ARG A 72 -10.18 -2.42 -12.61
N TYR A 73 -9.59 -3.60 -12.83
CA TYR A 73 -9.18 -4.11 -14.14
C TYR A 73 -9.74 -5.53 -14.36
N PRO A 74 -11.07 -5.68 -14.53
CA PRO A 74 -11.74 -6.99 -14.55
C PRO A 74 -11.26 -7.89 -15.69
N ASP A 75 -10.99 -7.34 -16.87
CA ASP A 75 -10.48 -8.11 -18.01
C ASP A 75 -9.07 -8.65 -17.74
N LEU A 76 -8.21 -7.85 -17.10
CA LEU A 76 -6.88 -8.29 -16.68
C LEU A 76 -6.96 -9.38 -15.61
N CYS A 77 -7.80 -9.19 -14.59
CA CYS A 77 -8.04 -10.18 -13.54
C CYS A 77 -8.44 -11.53 -14.13
N PHE A 78 -9.45 -11.49 -15.01
CA PHE A 78 -10.00 -12.68 -15.64
C PHE A 78 -8.98 -13.36 -16.56
N SER A 79 -8.39 -12.61 -17.48
CA SER A 79 -7.46 -13.16 -18.49
C SER A 79 -6.17 -13.69 -17.86
N ALA A 80 -5.64 -13.05 -16.82
CA ALA A 80 -4.45 -13.52 -16.12
C ALA A 80 -4.65 -14.94 -15.57
N VAL A 81 -5.76 -15.18 -14.86
CA VAL A 81 -6.05 -16.51 -14.29
C VAL A 81 -6.45 -17.53 -15.37
N ALA A 82 -7.31 -17.14 -16.31
CA ALA A 82 -7.79 -18.03 -17.37
C ALA A 82 -6.69 -18.50 -18.33
N SER A 83 -5.60 -17.72 -18.47
CA SER A 83 -4.46 -18.07 -19.32
C SER A 83 -3.56 -19.18 -18.76
N VAL A 84 -3.70 -19.51 -17.48
CA VAL A 84 -2.88 -20.53 -16.81
C VAL A 84 -3.50 -21.91 -17.04
N PRO A 85 -2.79 -22.84 -17.70
CA PRO A 85 -3.32 -24.18 -17.93
C PRO A 85 -3.68 -24.89 -16.62
N GLY A 86 -4.94 -25.32 -16.49
CA GLY A 86 -5.43 -26.03 -15.30
C GLY A 86 -5.64 -25.17 -14.06
N ALA A 87 -5.48 -23.84 -14.12
CA ALA A 87 -5.82 -22.99 -12.98
C ALA A 87 -7.32 -22.95 -12.71
N THR A 88 -8.13 -22.86 -13.77
CA THR A 88 -9.59 -22.79 -13.64
C THR A 88 -10.20 -24.08 -13.07
N SER A 89 -9.62 -25.25 -13.34
CA SER A 89 -10.15 -26.53 -12.83
C SER A 89 -10.00 -26.71 -11.31
N ASN A 90 -9.21 -25.87 -10.64
CA ASN A 90 -8.94 -25.99 -9.20
C ASN A 90 -9.60 -24.87 -8.37
N LEU A 91 -10.46 -24.05 -8.97
CA LEU A 91 -11.09 -22.91 -8.28
C LEU A 91 -12.40 -23.35 -7.60
N ALA A 92 -12.39 -23.50 -6.28
CA ALA A 92 -13.59 -23.85 -5.50
C ALA A 92 -14.19 -22.63 -4.78
N SER A 93 -13.40 -21.59 -4.54
CA SER A 93 -13.77 -20.42 -3.75
C SER A 93 -13.13 -19.12 -4.25
N GLN A 94 -13.65 -17.97 -3.80
CA GLN A 94 -13.05 -16.66 -4.08
C GLN A 94 -11.62 -16.56 -3.51
N LYS A 95 -11.35 -17.23 -2.39
CA LYS A 95 -10.01 -17.35 -1.80
C LYS A 95 -9.02 -18.00 -2.78
N ASP A 96 -9.42 -19.07 -3.47
CA ASP A 96 -8.56 -19.74 -4.45
C ASP A 96 -8.22 -18.83 -5.63
N VAL A 97 -9.20 -18.03 -6.10
CA VAL A 97 -8.98 -17.03 -7.15
C VAL A 97 -7.97 -15.97 -6.71
N ILE A 98 -8.08 -15.49 -5.46
CA ILE A 98 -7.13 -14.54 -4.87
C ILE A 98 -5.73 -15.15 -4.78
N GLU A 99 -5.62 -16.39 -4.29
CA GLU A 99 -4.33 -17.08 -4.15
C GLU A 99 -3.63 -17.25 -5.51
N VAL A 100 -4.36 -17.69 -6.54
CA VAL A 100 -3.83 -17.79 -7.91
C VAL A 100 -3.42 -16.40 -8.43
N SER A 101 -4.24 -15.37 -8.20
CA SER A 101 -3.92 -13.99 -8.61
C SER A 101 -2.65 -13.47 -7.93
N LEU A 102 -2.45 -13.72 -6.64
CA LEU A 102 -1.25 -13.32 -5.90
C LEU A 102 0.00 -14.07 -6.38
N ASN A 103 -0.11 -15.37 -6.66
CA ASN A 103 0.99 -16.15 -7.23
C ASN A 103 1.39 -15.61 -8.61
N LEU A 104 0.42 -15.31 -9.49
CA LEU A 104 0.70 -14.72 -10.80
C LEU A 104 1.32 -13.32 -10.68
N THR A 105 0.86 -12.54 -9.71
CA THR A 105 1.43 -11.21 -9.41
C THR A 105 2.89 -11.35 -8.98
N THR A 106 3.21 -12.33 -8.13
CA THR A 106 4.58 -12.62 -7.69
C THR A 106 5.50 -12.92 -8.88
N VAL A 107 5.04 -13.77 -9.81
CA VAL A 107 5.79 -14.07 -11.06
C VAL A 107 6.02 -12.81 -11.90
N ALA A 108 5.01 -11.93 -12.03
CA ALA A 108 5.16 -10.67 -12.74
C ALA A 108 6.17 -9.72 -12.07
N VAL A 109 6.20 -9.67 -10.74
CA VAL A 109 7.17 -8.90 -9.95
C VAL A 109 8.58 -9.44 -10.14
N GLU A 110 8.78 -10.76 -10.08
CA GLU A 110 10.07 -11.41 -10.36
C GLU A 110 10.57 -11.08 -11.77
N HIS A 111 9.69 -11.11 -12.78
CA HIS A 111 10.04 -10.74 -14.14
C HIS A 111 10.50 -9.26 -14.22
N ASN A 112 9.81 -8.35 -13.53
CA ASN A 112 10.23 -6.95 -13.42
C ASN A 112 11.60 -6.82 -12.74
N TYR A 113 11.85 -7.56 -11.65
CA TYR A 113 13.13 -7.59 -10.96
C TYR A 113 14.27 -7.94 -11.93
N PHE A 114 14.12 -9.01 -12.70
CA PHE A 114 15.13 -9.42 -13.69
C PHE A 114 15.29 -8.41 -14.83
N THR A 115 14.20 -7.75 -15.23
CA THR A 115 14.25 -6.66 -16.22
C THR A 115 15.10 -5.50 -15.71
N VAL A 116 14.89 -5.06 -14.47
CA VAL A 116 15.68 -4.00 -13.83
C VAL A 116 17.14 -4.42 -13.70
N LYS A 117 17.43 -5.64 -13.22
CA LYS A 117 18.80 -6.18 -13.16
C LYS A 117 19.49 -6.19 -14.53
N LYS A 118 18.77 -6.58 -15.58
CA LYS A 118 19.28 -6.58 -16.95
C LYS A 118 19.63 -5.17 -17.42
N ILE A 119 18.79 -4.18 -17.16
CA ILE A 119 19.06 -2.76 -17.48
C ILE A 119 20.33 -2.29 -16.74
N VAL A 120 20.42 -2.55 -15.44
CA VAL A 120 21.60 -2.19 -14.61
C VAL A 120 22.90 -2.78 -15.18
N ALA A 121 22.85 -4.02 -15.67
CA ALA A 121 24.03 -4.71 -16.18
C ALA A 121 24.40 -4.34 -17.63
N THR A 122 23.44 -3.98 -18.48
CA THR A 122 23.65 -3.87 -19.93
C THR A 122 23.65 -2.44 -20.45
N TRP A 123 23.01 -1.50 -19.76
CA TRP A 123 22.87 -0.14 -20.25
C TRP A 123 23.99 0.76 -19.73
N LYS A 124 24.35 1.76 -20.54
CA LYS A 124 25.17 2.88 -20.07
C LYS A 124 24.28 3.84 -19.29
N LEU A 125 24.46 3.84 -17.98
CA LEU A 125 23.64 4.58 -17.01
C LEU A 125 24.44 5.69 -16.33
N THR A 126 23.80 6.83 -16.10
CA THR A 126 24.29 7.91 -15.22
C THR A 126 24.34 7.44 -13.76
N LYS A 127 25.02 8.22 -12.91
CA LYS A 127 25.03 7.94 -11.47
C LYS A 127 23.62 7.97 -10.88
N ARG A 128 22.81 8.95 -11.30
CA ARG A 128 21.42 9.13 -10.87
C ARG A 128 20.54 7.95 -11.29
N GLU A 129 20.62 7.53 -12.55
CA GLU A 129 19.87 6.36 -13.05
C GLU A 129 20.22 5.09 -12.28
N LYS A 130 21.50 4.88 -11.93
CA LYS A 130 21.91 3.74 -11.10
C LYS A 130 21.31 3.79 -9.70
N THR A 131 21.26 4.96 -9.07
CA THR A 131 20.60 5.14 -7.76
C THR A 131 19.10 4.87 -7.89
N ALA A 132 18.42 5.42 -8.89
CA ALA A 132 16.99 5.18 -9.10
C ALA A 132 16.66 3.70 -9.39
N LEU A 133 17.52 3.00 -10.15
CA LEU A 133 17.37 1.55 -10.38
C LEU A 133 17.65 0.74 -9.11
N HIS A 134 18.55 1.19 -8.23
CA HIS A 134 18.75 0.58 -6.92
C HIS A 134 17.51 0.75 -6.04
N ASP A 135 16.98 1.97 -5.95
CA ASP A 135 15.74 2.25 -5.23
C ASP A 135 14.59 1.39 -5.76
N CYS A 136 14.47 1.24 -7.08
CA CYS A 136 13.47 0.36 -7.68
C CYS A 136 13.67 -1.12 -7.33
N LEU A 137 14.92 -1.61 -7.26
CA LEU A 137 15.19 -2.99 -6.82
C LEU A 137 14.82 -3.20 -5.35
N GLU A 138 15.02 -2.19 -4.49
CA GLU A 138 14.61 -2.21 -3.08
C GLU A 138 13.09 -2.32 -2.97
N THR A 139 12.33 -1.46 -3.67
CA THR A 139 10.86 -1.49 -3.62
C THR A 139 10.27 -2.77 -4.26
N ILE A 140 10.91 -3.33 -5.29
CA ILE A 140 10.51 -4.63 -5.87
C ILE A 140 10.75 -5.77 -4.86
N ASP A 141 11.88 -5.76 -4.17
CA ASP A 141 12.20 -6.76 -3.13
C ASP A 141 11.27 -6.65 -1.91
N GLU A 142 10.81 -5.44 -1.57
CA GLU A 142 9.74 -5.22 -0.57
C GLU A 142 8.38 -5.75 -1.07
N THR A 143 8.04 -5.50 -2.34
CA THR A 143 6.81 -6.03 -2.97
C THR A 143 6.74 -7.55 -2.91
N LEU A 144 7.86 -8.24 -3.18
CA LEU A 144 7.91 -9.70 -3.09
C LEU A 144 7.67 -10.20 -1.65
N ASP A 145 8.24 -9.53 -0.65
CA ASP A 145 8.01 -9.87 0.76
C ASP A 145 6.53 -9.65 1.15
N GLU A 146 5.92 -8.56 0.69
CA GLU A 146 4.51 -8.22 0.94
C GLU A 146 3.56 -9.26 0.33
N LEU A 147 3.81 -9.66 -0.92
CA LEU A 147 3.02 -10.69 -1.60
C LEU A 147 3.14 -12.06 -0.93
N HIS A 148 4.34 -12.47 -0.50
CA HIS A 148 4.53 -13.72 0.22
C HIS A 148 3.84 -13.71 1.58
N LYS A 149 3.93 -12.60 2.33
CA LYS A 149 3.18 -12.45 3.60
C LYS A 149 1.67 -12.49 3.38
N ALA A 150 1.18 -11.86 2.31
CA ALA A 150 -0.25 -11.87 1.98
C ALA A 150 -0.71 -13.29 1.64
N LEU A 151 0.08 -14.06 0.90
CA LEU A 151 -0.18 -15.48 0.62
C LEU A 151 -0.21 -16.31 1.92
N ASP A 152 0.72 -16.09 2.84
CA ASP A 152 0.78 -16.83 4.09
C ASP A 152 -0.41 -16.50 5.01
N ASP A 153 -0.78 -15.23 5.13
CA ASP A 153 -1.97 -14.80 5.89
C ASP A 153 -3.26 -15.33 5.26
N LEU A 154 -3.35 -15.32 3.93
CA LEU A 154 -4.48 -15.90 3.20
C LEU A 154 -4.61 -17.40 3.46
N LYS A 155 -3.53 -18.17 3.55
CA LYS A 155 -3.60 -19.61 3.89
C LYS A 155 -4.25 -19.83 5.26
N GLU A 156 -3.97 -18.96 6.22
CA GLU A 156 -4.51 -19.03 7.58
C GLU A 156 -5.97 -18.55 7.67
N TYR A 157 -6.43 -17.70 6.74
CA TYR A 157 -7.79 -17.20 6.67
C TYR A 157 -8.86 -18.30 6.59
N PRO A 158 -9.97 -18.22 7.35
CA PRO A 158 -10.37 -17.15 8.27
C PRO A 158 -9.96 -17.41 9.75
N ASN A 159 -9.00 -18.31 9.99
CA ASN A 159 -8.64 -18.79 11.33
C ASN A 159 -7.43 -18.04 11.91
N LYS A 160 -7.02 -18.37 13.14
CA LYS A 160 -5.89 -17.79 13.91
C LYS A 160 -6.01 -16.32 14.35
N LYS A 161 -6.66 -15.46 13.58
CA LYS A 161 -6.91 -14.04 13.88
C LYS A 161 -8.39 -13.71 13.63
N SER A 162 -8.85 -12.54 14.09
CA SER A 162 -10.19 -12.07 13.75
C SER A 162 -10.29 -11.73 12.25
N LEU A 163 -11.50 -11.73 11.70
CA LEU A 163 -11.72 -11.36 10.30
C LEU A 163 -11.24 -9.93 10.00
N SER A 164 -11.45 -9.00 10.94
CA SER A 164 -10.96 -7.62 10.82
C SER A 164 -9.44 -7.55 10.77
N GLN A 165 -8.74 -8.30 11.63
CA GLN A 165 -7.27 -8.35 11.63
C GLN A 165 -6.73 -8.90 10.31
N HIS A 166 -7.28 -10.01 9.81
CA HIS A 166 -6.95 -10.54 8.48
C HIS A 166 -7.20 -9.51 7.37
N ALA A 167 -8.34 -8.82 7.43
CA ALA A 167 -8.68 -7.81 6.45
C ALA A 167 -7.66 -6.66 6.46
N ASP A 168 -7.29 -6.17 7.64
CA ASP A 168 -6.36 -5.06 7.79
C ASP A 168 -4.94 -5.43 7.34
N ASP A 169 -4.45 -6.61 7.73
CA ASP A 169 -3.12 -7.13 7.34
C ASP A 169 -3.04 -7.29 5.81
N LEU A 170 -3.98 -8.03 5.21
CA LEU A 170 -4.01 -8.25 3.75
C LEU A 170 -4.17 -6.94 2.97
N LYS A 171 -5.04 -6.03 3.41
CA LYS A 171 -5.23 -4.72 2.75
C LYS A 171 -3.96 -3.87 2.86
N THR A 172 -3.27 -3.91 3.99
CA THR A 172 -2.04 -3.14 4.22
C THR A 172 -0.90 -3.64 3.33
N LEU A 173 -0.65 -4.95 3.34
CA LEU A 173 0.38 -5.58 2.50
C LEU A 173 0.16 -5.28 1.01
N MET A 174 -1.07 -5.45 0.53
CA MET A 174 -1.38 -5.18 -0.87
C MET A 174 -1.36 -3.68 -1.20
N SER A 175 -1.69 -2.81 -0.23
CA SER A 175 -1.58 -1.36 -0.43
C SER A 175 -0.12 -0.89 -0.55
N ALA A 176 0.78 -1.49 0.24
CA ALA A 176 2.22 -1.27 0.13
C ALA A 176 2.77 -1.73 -1.22
N ALA A 177 2.39 -2.94 -1.66
CA ALA A 177 2.81 -3.51 -2.95
C ALA A 177 2.45 -2.61 -4.16
N ILE A 178 1.27 -1.98 -4.13
CA ILE A 178 0.86 -0.99 -5.14
C ILE A 178 1.74 0.26 -5.07
N THR A 179 1.96 0.79 -3.87
CA THR A 179 2.74 2.02 -3.63
C THR A 179 4.20 1.87 -4.06
N ASN A 180 4.76 0.67 -3.89
CA ASN A 180 6.12 0.33 -4.29
C ASN A 180 6.35 0.43 -5.80
N GLN A 181 5.35 0.11 -6.64
CA GLN A 181 5.49 0.23 -8.10
C GLN A 181 5.60 1.69 -8.54
N GLU A 182 4.80 2.57 -7.95
CA GLU A 182 4.84 4.01 -8.20
C GLU A 182 6.16 4.62 -7.71
N THR A 183 6.61 4.20 -6.53
CA THR A 183 7.88 4.67 -5.94
C THR A 183 9.07 4.30 -6.82
N CYS A 184 9.10 3.08 -7.38
CA CYS A 184 10.11 2.69 -8.37
C CYS A 184 10.13 3.65 -9.57
N LEU A 185 8.96 3.94 -10.16
CA LEU A 185 8.86 4.82 -11.32
C LEU A 185 9.24 6.27 -10.99
N GLU A 186 9.04 6.71 -9.75
CA GLU A 186 9.26 8.09 -9.33
C GLU A 186 10.72 8.55 -9.34
N GLY A 187 11.65 7.62 -9.17
CA GLY A 187 13.08 7.92 -9.29
C GLY A 187 13.49 8.56 -10.63
N PHE A 188 12.66 8.38 -11.67
CA PHE A 188 12.96 8.73 -13.06
C PHE A 188 12.17 9.94 -13.61
N TYR A 189 11.57 10.79 -12.76
CA TYR A 189 10.79 11.96 -13.22
C TYR A 189 11.62 13.24 -13.50
N TYR A 190 12.87 13.32 -13.05
CA TYR A 190 13.54 14.62 -12.90
C TYR A 190 14.32 15.09 -14.13
N GLU A 191 14.99 14.20 -14.85
CA GLU A 191 15.79 14.57 -16.03
C GLU A 191 15.23 13.96 -17.32
N GLU A 192 15.39 14.66 -18.44
CA GLU A 192 15.07 14.07 -19.75
C GLU A 192 15.86 12.79 -20.03
N ALA A 193 17.07 12.69 -19.46
CA ALA A 193 17.90 11.49 -19.54
C ALA A 193 17.24 10.26 -18.90
N ASP A 194 16.44 10.46 -17.85
CA ASP A 194 15.77 9.38 -17.11
C ASP A 194 14.58 8.78 -17.89
N LYS A 195 14.06 9.50 -18.91
CA LYS A 195 12.87 9.09 -19.69
C LYS A 195 13.05 7.73 -20.35
N ARG A 196 14.23 7.43 -20.89
CA ARG A 196 14.51 6.15 -21.58
C ARG A 196 14.40 4.96 -20.63
N VAL A 197 14.95 5.08 -19.42
CA VAL A 197 14.87 4.02 -18.41
C VAL A 197 13.44 3.88 -17.92
N ARG A 198 12.77 5.01 -17.65
CA ARG A 198 11.36 5.03 -17.25
C ARG A 198 10.47 4.31 -18.26
N GLU A 199 10.59 4.63 -19.55
CA GLU A 199 9.81 4.02 -20.63
C GLU A 199 9.99 2.50 -20.69
N ALA A 200 11.21 2.02 -20.47
CA ALA A 200 11.51 0.59 -20.45
C ALA A 200 10.89 -0.16 -19.26
N LEU A 201 10.67 0.53 -18.13
CA LEU A 201 10.11 -0.06 -16.91
C LEU A 201 8.60 0.10 -16.81
N MET A 202 8.04 1.16 -17.40
CA MET A 202 6.67 1.62 -17.17
C MET A 202 5.63 0.54 -17.43
N ALA A 203 5.72 -0.16 -18.57
CA ALA A 203 4.73 -1.18 -18.91
C ALA A 203 4.69 -2.34 -17.89
N GLY A 204 5.86 -2.79 -17.43
CA GLY A 204 5.96 -3.86 -16.44
C GLY A 204 5.46 -3.41 -15.07
N GLN A 205 5.86 -2.21 -14.63
CA GLN A 205 5.47 -1.66 -13.32
C GLN A 205 3.95 -1.41 -13.24
N VAL A 206 3.37 -0.79 -14.28
CA VAL A 206 1.92 -0.58 -14.37
C VAL A 206 1.18 -1.92 -14.46
N HIS A 207 1.72 -2.94 -15.12
CA HIS A 207 1.11 -4.26 -15.14
C HIS A 207 1.01 -4.86 -13.73
N VAL A 208 2.11 -4.85 -12.98
CA VAL A 208 2.13 -5.32 -11.58
C VAL A 208 1.19 -4.51 -10.70
N GLU A 209 1.21 -3.17 -10.80
CA GLU A 209 0.31 -2.29 -10.05
C GLU A 209 -1.15 -2.70 -10.24
N ARG A 210 -1.56 -2.95 -11.50
CA ARG A 210 -2.92 -3.37 -11.84
C ARG A 210 -3.26 -4.77 -11.31
N MET A 211 -2.30 -5.70 -11.33
CA MET A 211 -2.49 -7.03 -10.75
C MET A 211 -2.68 -6.95 -9.23
N CYS A 212 -1.84 -6.16 -8.54
CA CYS A 212 -1.98 -5.89 -7.10
C CYS A 212 -3.33 -5.22 -6.78
N SER A 213 -3.75 -4.23 -7.57
CA SER A 213 -5.06 -3.55 -7.44
C SER A 213 -6.23 -4.53 -7.55
N ASN A 214 -6.20 -5.45 -8.53
CA ASN A 214 -7.23 -6.47 -8.67
C ASN A 214 -7.26 -7.44 -7.48
N ALA A 215 -6.10 -7.92 -7.03
CA ALA A 215 -5.99 -8.79 -5.87
C ALA A 215 -6.53 -8.07 -4.61
N LEU A 216 -6.16 -6.81 -4.37
CA LEU A 216 -6.65 -5.99 -3.27
C LEU A 216 -8.18 -5.83 -3.30
N ALA A 217 -8.76 -5.58 -4.48
CA ALA A 217 -10.21 -5.45 -4.63
C ALA A 217 -10.94 -6.76 -4.30
N MET A 218 -10.41 -7.91 -4.76
CA MET A 218 -10.97 -9.22 -4.45
C MET A 218 -10.85 -9.55 -2.95
N ILE A 219 -9.70 -9.28 -2.33
CA ILE A 219 -9.46 -9.43 -0.89
C ILE A 219 -10.47 -8.61 -0.12
N LYS A 220 -10.57 -7.30 -0.42
CA LYS A 220 -11.51 -6.40 0.25
C LYS A 220 -12.94 -6.90 0.14
N ASN A 221 -13.38 -7.31 -1.05
CA ASN A 221 -14.74 -7.82 -1.26
C ASN A 221 -15.02 -9.09 -0.43
N MET A 222 -14.08 -10.04 -0.40
CA MET A 222 -14.19 -11.27 0.39
C MET A 222 -14.28 -10.94 1.88
N THR A 223 -13.32 -10.17 2.40
CA THR A 223 -13.24 -9.86 3.83
C THR A 223 -14.43 -9.02 4.30
N ASP A 224 -14.85 -8.02 3.53
CA ASP A 224 -15.98 -7.17 3.90
C ASP A 224 -17.29 -7.98 3.92
N THR A 225 -17.45 -8.92 2.98
CA THR A 225 -18.61 -9.83 2.93
C THR A 225 -18.64 -10.75 4.14
N ASP A 226 -17.51 -11.36 4.49
CA ASP A 226 -17.42 -12.29 5.62
C ASP A 226 -17.64 -11.58 6.96
N ILE A 227 -17.05 -10.39 7.16
CA ILE A 227 -17.30 -9.55 8.34
C ILE A 227 -18.78 -9.17 8.43
N ALA A 228 -19.40 -8.74 7.33
CA ALA A 228 -20.82 -8.41 7.31
C ALA A 228 -21.71 -9.61 7.64
N ASN A 229 -21.33 -10.82 7.21
CA ASN A 229 -22.05 -12.06 7.52
C ASN A 229 -21.89 -12.48 8.98
N GLU A 230 -20.71 -12.27 9.57
CA GLU A 230 -20.46 -12.49 10.99
C GLU A 230 -21.32 -11.54 11.85
N LEU A 231 -21.34 -10.25 11.52
CA LEU A 231 -22.16 -9.25 12.20
C LEU A 231 -23.66 -9.58 12.13
N LYS A 232 -24.16 -9.99 10.96
CA LYS A 232 -25.55 -10.44 10.78
C LYS A 232 -25.87 -11.68 11.60
N SER A 233 -24.94 -12.63 11.70
CA SER A 233 -25.10 -13.86 12.47
C SER A 233 -25.11 -13.59 13.98
N ALA A 234 -24.25 -12.68 14.45
CA ALA A 234 -24.24 -12.23 15.84
C ALA A 234 -25.54 -11.52 16.23
N ALA A 235 -26.04 -10.62 15.37
CA ALA A 235 -27.31 -9.92 15.58
C ALA A 235 -28.51 -10.88 15.68
N ARG A 236 -28.51 -12.00 14.94
CA ARG A 236 -29.58 -13.02 14.98
C ARG A 236 -29.56 -13.89 16.23
N THR A 237 -28.41 -14.06 16.87
CA THR A 237 -28.25 -14.99 18.00
C THR A 237 -28.39 -14.32 19.36
N ASN A 238 -28.67 -13.01 19.43
CA ASN A 238 -28.62 -12.20 20.67
C ASN A 238 -27.30 -12.37 21.45
N ARG A 239 -26.26 -12.95 20.84
CA ARG A 239 -24.89 -12.85 21.33
C ARG A 239 -24.51 -11.40 21.15
N LYS A 240 -24.46 -10.65 22.24
CA LYS A 240 -23.64 -9.44 22.27
C LYS A 240 -22.27 -9.88 21.78
N LEU A 241 -21.86 -9.36 20.62
CA LEU A 241 -20.44 -9.33 20.27
C LEU A 241 -19.77 -8.77 21.51
N LYS A 242 -18.92 -9.57 22.14
CA LYS A 242 -17.99 -9.03 23.11
C LYS A 242 -17.28 -7.94 22.33
N GLU A 243 -17.48 -6.67 22.71
CA GLU A 243 -16.40 -5.69 22.56
C GLU A 243 -15.15 -6.45 23.00
N GLU A 244 -14.06 -6.40 22.24
CA GLU A 244 -12.76 -6.91 22.64
C GLU A 244 -12.29 -6.17 23.91
N LYS A 245 -12.94 -6.48 25.03
CA LYS A 245 -12.60 -6.21 26.41
C LYS A 245 -12.35 -7.57 27.01
N ASP A 246 -11.31 -8.25 26.53
CA ASP A 246 -10.75 -9.38 27.24
C ASP A 246 -9.26 -9.49 26.98
N HIS A 247 -8.55 -8.44 27.38
CA HIS A 247 -7.30 -8.63 28.06
C HIS A 247 -7.47 -8.04 29.46
N GLU A 248 -7.60 -8.90 30.47
CA GLU A 248 -7.52 -8.59 31.91
C GLU A 248 -6.24 -7.79 32.29
N SER A 249 -5.33 -7.58 31.33
CA SER A 249 -4.09 -6.81 31.47
C SER A 249 -3.99 -5.57 30.57
N GLY A 250 -4.96 -5.28 29.70
CA GLY A 250 -4.89 -4.14 28.76
C GLY A 250 -3.77 -4.23 27.71
N TRP A 251 -3.14 -5.39 27.55
CA TRP A 251 -2.00 -5.61 26.65
C TRP A 251 -2.29 -6.66 25.58
N PRO A 252 -1.88 -6.45 24.31
CA PRO A 252 -2.04 -7.43 23.23
C PRO A 252 -1.32 -8.76 23.49
N GLY A 253 -1.88 -9.85 22.93
CA GLY A 253 -1.34 -11.22 23.07
C GLY A 253 0.05 -11.45 22.47
N TRP A 254 0.43 -10.69 21.44
CA TRP A 254 1.75 -10.80 20.80
C TRP A 254 2.86 -10.03 21.55
N LEU A 255 2.50 -9.23 22.56
CA LEU A 255 3.43 -8.40 23.33
C LEU A 255 4.01 -9.17 24.54
N PRO A 256 5.32 -9.50 24.54
CA PRO A 256 5.96 -10.24 25.63
C PRO A 256 5.87 -9.50 26.97
N ALA A 257 5.78 -10.26 28.07
CA ALA A 257 5.70 -9.69 29.41
C ALA A 257 6.92 -8.83 29.81
N ALA A 258 8.09 -9.07 29.20
CA ALA A 258 9.29 -8.27 29.39
C ALA A 258 9.13 -6.86 28.80
N ASP A 259 8.55 -6.77 27.60
CA ASP A 259 8.21 -5.49 27.00
C ASP A 259 7.16 -4.79 27.85
N ARG A 260 6.12 -5.49 28.34
CA ARG A 260 5.13 -4.91 29.29
C ARG A 260 5.75 -4.24 30.52
N ARG A 261 6.84 -4.78 31.04
CA ARG A 261 7.59 -4.20 32.17
C ARG A 261 8.46 -3.01 31.75
N LEU A 262 9.03 -3.05 30.54
CA LEU A 262 9.70 -1.91 29.93
C LEU A 262 8.72 -0.73 29.73
N LEU A 263 7.45 -1.02 29.41
CA LEU A 263 6.35 -0.05 29.22
C LEU A 263 5.93 0.68 30.48
N GLN A 264 6.18 0.08 31.64
CA GLN A 264 5.85 0.65 32.94
C GLN A 264 7.06 1.36 33.59
N SER A 265 8.23 1.29 32.96
CA SER A 265 9.49 1.80 33.49
C SER A 265 9.78 3.21 32.98
N SER A 266 10.08 4.15 33.89
CA SER A 266 10.59 5.48 33.54
C SER A 266 12.04 5.46 33.04
N SER A 267 12.74 4.33 33.19
CA SER A 267 14.12 4.10 32.73
C SER A 267 14.21 2.89 31.80
N VAL A 268 14.40 3.14 30.50
CA VAL A 268 14.68 2.11 29.51
C VAL A 268 16.19 1.82 29.54
N THR A 269 16.58 0.57 29.76
CA THR A 269 18.02 0.18 29.75
C THR A 269 18.47 0.01 28.29
N PRO A 270 19.47 0.77 27.82
CA PRO A 270 19.94 0.64 26.45
C PRO A 270 20.79 -0.62 26.26
N ASP A 271 20.72 -1.21 25.08
CA ASP A 271 21.60 -2.32 24.68
C ASP A 271 22.98 -1.80 24.28
N VAL A 272 23.03 -0.64 23.60
CA VAL A 272 24.26 0.05 23.20
C VAL A 272 24.12 1.57 23.27
N VAL A 273 25.25 2.26 23.41
CA VAL A 273 25.36 3.71 23.49
C VAL A 273 26.19 4.25 22.33
N VAL A 274 25.64 5.22 21.62
CA VAL A 274 26.33 6.03 20.60
C VAL A 274 26.73 7.36 21.22
N ALA A 275 28.01 7.73 21.07
CA ALA A 275 28.51 9.00 21.55
C ALA A 275 29.58 9.57 20.62
N ALA A 276 29.33 10.76 20.06
CA ALA A 276 30.27 11.43 19.16
C ALA A 276 31.64 11.73 19.82
N ASP A 277 31.67 11.90 21.15
CA ASP A 277 32.88 12.13 21.95
C ASP A 277 33.71 10.85 22.23
N GLY A 278 33.22 9.68 21.82
CA GLY A 278 33.87 8.39 22.06
C GLY A 278 33.65 7.79 23.45
N SER A 279 32.73 8.36 24.25
CA SER A 279 32.38 7.83 25.58
C SER A 279 31.35 6.69 25.58
N GLY A 280 30.87 6.29 24.40
CA GLY A 280 29.93 5.18 24.18
C GLY A 280 30.58 4.00 23.46
N ASP A 281 29.77 2.99 23.13
CA ASP A 281 30.21 1.79 22.40
C ASP A 281 30.55 2.09 20.93
N TYR A 282 29.83 3.03 20.31
CA TYR A 282 30.02 3.46 18.93
C TYR A 282 30.10 4.97 18.80
N LYS A 283 30.77 5.46 17.74
CA LYS A 283 30.85 6.89 17.43
C LYS A 283 29.73 7.37 16.51
N THR A 284 29.20 6.46 15.69
CA THR A 284 28.13 6.76 14.72
C THR A 284 26.89 5.92 14.99
N VAL A 285 25.74 6.44 14.56
CA VAL A 285 24.46 5.74 14.68
C VAL A 285 24.42 4.54 13.73
N SER A 286 25.00 4.69 12.53
CA SER A 286 25.08 3.62 11.52
C SER A 286 25.85 2.39 12.02
N GLU A 287 26.94 2.57 12.77
CA GLU A 287 27.67 1.45 13.37
C GLU A 287 26.81 0.67 14.38
N ALA A 288 26.06 1.38 15.23
CA ALA A 288 25.17 0.75 16.20
C ALA A 288 24.03 -0.03 15.52
N VAL A 289 23.45 0.53 14.45
CA VAL A 289 22.45 -0.19 13.63
C VAL A 289 23.07 -1.42 12.96
N ALA A 290 24.28 -1.30 12.43
CA ALA A 290 25.00 -2.41 11.79
C ALA A 290 25.29 -3.55 12.79
N ALA A 291 25.60 -3.23 14.04
CA ALA A 291 25.86 -4.20 15.11
C ALA A 291 24.60 -4.90 15.65
N ALA A 292 23.42 -4.28 15.53
CA ALA A 292 22.17 -4.86 16.03
C ALA A 292 21.88 -6.26 15.40
N PRO A 293 21.28 -7.20 16.14
CA PRO A 293 20.93 -8.51 15.60
C PRO A 293 19.93 -8.39 14.43
N LYS A 294 20.07 -9.29 13.44
CA LYS A 294 19.12 -9.36 12.32
C LYS A 294 17.84 -10.10 12.74
N LYS A 295 16.68 -9.63 12.27
CA LYS A 295 15.36 -10.23 12.50
C LYS A 295 15.08 -10.56 13.98
N SER A 296 15.52 -9.68 14.89
CA SER A 296 15.33 -9.86 16.33
C SER A 296 13.85 -9.73 16.68
N SER A 297 13.35 -10.68 17.48
CA SER A 297 12.04 -10.59 18.14
C SER A 297 12.06 -9.71 19.39
N LYS A 298 13.25 -9.41 19.92
CA LYS A 298 13.45 -8.51 21.07
C LYS A 298 13.77 -7.10 20.60
N ARG A 299 13.26 -6.09 21.31
CA ARG A 299 13.61 -4.70 21.09
C ARG A 299 15.09 -4.46 21.39
N TYR A 300 15.79 -3.82 20.46
CA TYR A 300 17.19 -3.43 20.57
C TYR A 300 17.30 -1.91 20.65
N ILE A 301 17.72 -1.40 21.81
CA ILE A 301 17.67 -0.01 22.19
C ILE A 301 19.06 0.62 22.01
N ILE A 302 19.15 1.54 21.07
CA ILE A 302 20.34 2.35 20.79
C ILE A 302 20.14 3.71 21.46
N ARG A 303 20.85 3.94 22.57
CA ARG A 303 20.89 5.28 23.17
C ARG A 303 21.85 6.17 22.39
N ILE A 304 21.40 7.35 21.98
CA ILE A 304 22.21 8.31 21.24
C ILE A 304 22.44 9.52 22.13
N LYS A 305 23.69 9.71 22.58
CA LYS A 305 24.02 10.83 23.45
C LYS A 305 23.89 12.18 22.73
N ALA A 306 23.74 13.25 23.50
CA ALA A 306 23.76 14.61 22.97
C ALA A 306 24.96 14.84 22.04
N GLY A 307 24.69 15.40 20.86
CA GLY A 307 25.66 15.59 19.79
C GLY A 307 24.98 15.83 18.44
N VAL A 308 25.79 16.23 17.47
CA VAL A 308 25.35 16.39 16.08
C VAL A 308 26.04 15.33 15.23
N TYR A 309 25.26 14.36 14.75
CA TYR A 309 25.70 13.21 13.98
C TYR A 309 25.50 13.49 12.49
N ARG A 310 26.59 13.62 11.74
CA ARG A 310 26.60 13.97 10.31
C ARG A 310 26.71 12.71 9.46
N GLU A 311 25.59 12.04 9.28
CA GLU A 311 25.51 10.76 8.58
C GLU A 311 24.12 10.57 7.94
N ASN A 312 24.07 9.78 6.87
CA ASN A 312 22.84 9.19 6.38
C ASN A 312 22.69 7.81 7.03
N VAL A 313 21.60 7.57 7.75
CA VAL A 313 21.36 6.33 8.50
C VAL A 313 20.29 5.50 7.81
N GLU A 314 20.53 4.21 7.65
CA GLU A 314 19.56 3.25 7.11
C GLU A 314 19.29 2.15 8.13
N VAL A 315 18.01 1.92 8.43
CA VAL A 315 17.53 0.79 9.23
C VAL A 315 16.83 -0.17 8.26
N PRO A 316 17.57 -1.09 7.61
CA PRO A 316 17.03 -1.94 6.55
C PRO A 316 16.03 -2.96 7.11
N LYS A 317 15.20 -3.57 6.25
CA LYS A 317 14.19 -4.58 6.63
C LYS A 317 14.71 -5.73 7.50
N SER A 318 16.00 -6.06 7.39
CA SER A 318 16.64 -7.09 8.21
C SER A 318 16.86 -6.70 9.67
N LYS A 319 16.68 -5.43 10.04
CA LYS A 319 16.92 -4.87 11.38
C LYS A 319 15.58 -4.53 12.04
N THR A 320 14.90 -5.54 12.58
CA THR A 320 13.59 -5.40 13.22
C THR A 320 13.71 -4.96 14.68
N ASN A 321 12.67 -4.30 15.20
CA ASN A 321 12.52 -3.88 16.59
C ASN A 321 13.65 -2.97 17.12
N ILE A 322 14.18 -2.09 16.27
CA ILE A 322 15.19 -1.10 16.66
C ILE A 322 14.53 0.10 17.35
N MET A 323 15.09 0.57 18.45
CA MET A 323 14.67 1.82 19.11
C MET A 323 15.82 2.82 19.21
N PHE A 324 15.64 4.03 18.67
CA PHE A 324 16.56 5.15 18.92
C PHE A 324 16.10 5.96 20.14
N LEU A 325 16.96 6.06 21.15
CA LEU A 325 16.69 6.83 22.37
C LEU A 325 17.71 7.96 22.51
N GLY A 326 17.35 9.16 22.04
CA GLY A 326 18.19 10.35 22.17
C GLY A 326 18.10 11.00 23.56
N ASP A 327 19.18 11.65 23.99
CA ASP A 327 19.23 12.41 25.26
C ASP A 327 18.30 13.65 25.26
N GLY A 328 17.81 14.06 24.08
CA GLY A 328 16.85 15.16 23.97
C GLY A 328 16.72 15.70 22.55
N ARG A 329 15.50 16.05 22.13
CA ARG A 329 15.22 16.51 20.75
C ARG A 329 16.05 17.72 20.32
N LYS A 330 16.41 18.61 21.25
CA LYS A 330 17.21 19.81 20.95
C LYS A 330 18.72 19.56 20.95
N THR A 331 19.16 18.42 21.49
CA THR A 331 20.57 18.16 21.77
C THR A 331 21.10 16.94 21.02
N THR A 332 20.24 16.06 20.52
CA THR A 332 20.60 14.86 19.76
C THR A 332 20.06 14.99 18.34
N ILE A 333 20.94 15.30 17.39
CA ILE A 333 20.56 15.66 16.01
C ILE A 333 21.29 14.75 15.02
N ILE A 334 20.54 14.04 14.17
CA ILE A 334 21.07 13.33 13.00
C ILE A 334 20.76 14.17 11.77
N THR A 335 21.79 14.56 11.02
CA THR A 335 21.66 15.55 9.94
C THR A 335 22.50 15.20 8.72
N ALA A 336 21.91 15.39 7.54
CA ALA A 336 22.57 15.28 6.24
C ALA A 336 22.00 16.32 5.25
N SER A 337 22.38 16.25 3.97
CA SER A 337 21.99 17.25 2.97
C SER A 337 21.80 16.70 1.55
N ARG A 338 21.52 15.41 1.40
CA ARG A 338 21.22 14.82 0.08
C ARG A 338 19.94 15.43 -0.48
N ASN A 339 19.92 15.67 -1.79
CA ASN A 339 18.81 16.34 -2.45
C ASN A 339 18.77 16.01 -3.95
N VAL A 340 17.63 16.33 -4.58
CA VAL A 340 17.39 15.99 -5.98
C VAL A 340 18.25 16.79 -6.96
N VAL A 341 18.44 18.10 -6.71
CA VAL A 341 19.27 18.97 -7.57
C VAL A 341 20.70 18.45 -7.71
N ASP A 342 21.27 17.92 -6.63
CA ASP A 342 22.65 17.42 -6.59
C ASP A 342 22.77 15.94 -7.02
N GLY A 343 21.71 15.38 -7.62
CA GLY A 343 21.74 14.07 -8.28
C GLY A 343 21.24 12.88 -7.44
N SER A 344 20.63 13.11 -6.27
CA SER A 344 19.91 12.05 -5.53
C SER A 344 18.50 11.84 -6.09
N THR A 345 17.91 10.67 -5.91
CA THR A 345 16.45 10.53 -6.01
C THR A 345 15.79 11.11 -4.75
N THR A 346 14.48 11.35 -4.79
CA THR A 346 13.71 11.70 -3.58
C THR A 346 13.82 10.61 -2.53
N PHE A 347 13.63 9.34 -2.93
CA PHE A 347 13.69 8.15 -2.07
C PHE A 347 15.04 8.03 -1.33
N HIS A 348 16.15 8.18 -2.06
CA HIS A 348 17.51 8.07 -1.54
C HIS A 348 18.03 9.35 -0.86
N SER A 349 17.26 10.45 -0.89
CA SER A 349 17.66 11.72 -0.27
C SER A 349 17.49 11.75 1.25
N ALA A 350 16.83 10.74 1.82
CA ALA A 350 16.52 10.64 3.24
C ALA A 350 17.79 10.74 4.11
N THR A 351 17.73 11.56 5.17
CA THR A 351 18.78 11.57 6.20
C THR A 351 18.70 10.31 7.05
N VAL A 352 17.49 9.91 7.43
CA VAL A 352 17.22 8.62 8.07
C VAL A 352 16.18 7.88 7.25
N ALA A 353 16.49 6.67 6.81
CA ALA A 353 15.58 5.76 6.12
C ALA A 353 15.32 4.54 7.00
N VAL A 354 14.05 4.23 7.27
CA VAL A 354 13.63 3.15 8.17
C VAL A 354 12.69 2.20 7.45
N VAL A 355 13.11 0.96 7.26
CA VAL A 355 12.31 -0.12 6.65
C VAL A 355 12.13 -1.29 7.64
N GLY A 356 13.03 -1.45 8.62
CA GLY A 356 12.92 -2.46 9.66
C GLY A 356 11.64 -2.34 10.50
N GLN A 357 10.80 -3.39 10.46
CA GLN A 357 9.54 -3.48 11.20
C GLN A 357 9.72 -3.20 12.70
N GLY A 358 8.76 -2.50 13.32
CA GLY A 358 8.75 -2.25 14.76
C GLY A 358 9.73 -1.18 15.23
N PHE A 359 10.19 -0.30 14.33
CA PHE A 359 11.09 0.79 14.67
C PHE A 359 10.43 1.83 15.59
N LEU A 360 11.17 2.30 16.60
CA LEU A 360 10.76 3.40 17.48
C LEU A 360 11.86 4.45 17.58
N ALA A 361 11.50 5.69 17.89
CA ALA A 361 12.46 6.63 18.44
C ALA A 361 11.84 7.64 19.39
N ARG A 362 12.69 8.23 20.22
CA ARG A 362 12.31 9.26 21.17
C ARG A 362 13.49 10.18 21.42
N GLY A 363 13.23 11.47 21.59
CA GLY A 363 14.25 12.42 22.04
C GLY A 363 15.36 12.68 21.02
N VAL A 364 15.09 12.52 19.73
CA VAL A 364 16.04 12.72 18.62
C VAL A 364 15.41 13.62 17.55
N THR A 365 16.25 14.40 16.86
CA THR A 365 15.86 15.18 15.68
C THR A 365 16.51 14.59 14.43
N PHE A 366 15.70 14.41 13.37
CA PHE A 366 16.16 14.09 12.03
C PHE A 366 16.02 15.33 11.15
N GLU A 367 17.09 15.72 10.45
CA GLU A 367 17.14 16.97 9.70
C GLU A 367 17.81 16.78 8.34
N ASN A 368 17.26 17.41 7.30
CA ASN A 368 17.95 17.61 6.03
C ASN A 368 18.21 19.11 5.81
N THR A 369 19.48 19.47 5.60
CA THR A 369 19.96 20.87 5.56
C THR A 369 20.19 21.39 4.13
N ALA A 370 19.74 20.68 3.09
CA ALA A 370 19.96 21.09 1.70
C ALA A 370 19.37 22.47 1.34
N GLY A 371 18.23 22.83 1.93
CA GLY A 371 17.55 24.11 1.73
C GLY A 371 16.58 24.15 0.52
N PRO A 372 15.73 25.19 0.43
CA PRO A 372 14.59 25.21 -0.50
C PRO A 372 14.96 25.30 -1.99
N SER A 373 16.17 25.79 -2.32
CA SER A 373 16.67 25.83 -3.71
C SER A 373 17.13 24.47 -4.23
N LYS A 374 17.25 23.47 -3.36
CA LYS A 374 17.69 22.10 -3.70
C LYS A 374 16.54 21.13 -4.00
N HIS A 375 15.31 21.65 -4.04
CA HIS A 375 14.08 20.88 -4.25
C HIS A 375 13.91 19.74 -3.23
N GLN A 376 13.50 18.53 -3.63
CA GLN A 376 13.20 17.46 -2.69
C GLN A 376 14.48 17.03 -1.94
N ALA A 377 14.39 17.01 -0.62
CA ALA A 377 15.48 16.68 0.30
C ALA A 377 14.88 16.13 1.59
N VAL A 378 14.76 14.80 1.69
CA VAL A 378 13.99 14.14 2.74
C VAL A 378 14.80 14.09 4.05
N ALA A 379 14.15 14.40 5.17
CA ALA A 379 14.74 14.24 6.51
C ALA A 379 14.53 12.80 7.02
N LEU A 380 13.28 12.32 6.99
CA LEU A 380 12.90 10.97 7.41
C LEU A 380 12.09 10.30 6.30
N ARG A 381 12.48 9.09 5.91
CA ARG A 381 11.66 8.13 5.16
C ARG A 381 11.36 6.95 6.09
N ALA A 382 10.10 6.62 6.27
CA ALA A 382 9.68 5.43 7.00
C ALA A 382 8.87 4.58 6.02
N GLY A 383 9.23 3.31 5.86
CA GLY A 383 8.51 2.27 5.11
C GLY A 383 8.36 0.99 5.97
N ALA A 384 8.46 1.16 7.29
CA ALA A 384 8.44 0.07 8.26
C ALA A 384 7.01 -0.11 8.80
N ASP A 385 6.47 -1.31 8.62
CA ASP A 385 5.23 -1.72 9.28
C ASP A 385 5.41 -1.71 10.82
N LEU A 386 4.34 -1.35 11.54
CA LEU A 386 4.32 -1.17 13.00
C LEU A 386 5.45 -0.27 13.55
N ALA A 387 6.03 0.62 12.74
CA ALA A 387 6.94 1.63 13.24
C ALA A 387 6.14 2.71 13.98
N ALA A 388 6.56 3.07 15.20
CA ALA A 388 6.15 4.34 15.80
C ALA A 388 7.06 5.46 15.30
N PHE A 389 7.02 5.64 13.98
CA PHE A 389 6.84 6.87 13.19
C PHE A 389 6.15 6.41 11.88
N TYR A 390 4.95 6.90 11.62
CA TYR A 390 3.80 6.13 11.09
C TYR A 390 3.74 6.03 9.52
N GLU A 391 3.41 4.85 8.94
CA GLU A 391 2.82 4.68 7.56
C GLU A 391 1.39 4.09 7.55
N SER A 392 0.49 4.62 6.69
CA SER A 392 -0.72 5.37 7.14
C SER A 392 -0.23 6.55 8.04
N ALA A 393 -0.96 7.57 8.45
CA ALA A 393 -0.34 8.51 9.40
C ALA A 393 -1.38 9.14 10.27
N VAL A 394 -1.37 8.86 11.58
CA VAL A 394 -2.05 9.72 12.55
C VAL A 394 -0.99 10.51 13.28
N PHE A 395 -0.89 11.78 12.92
CA PHE A 395 -0.18 12.78 13.69
C PHE A 395 -1.10 13.23 14.82
N GLN A 396 -0.81 12.79 16.05
CA GLN A 396 -1.59 13.15 17.23
C GLN A 396 -0.76 14.09 18.12
N ASP A 397 -1.39 15.18 18.59
CA ASP A 397 -0.75 16.16 19.47
C ASP A 397 0.57 16.75 18.93
N CYS A 398 0.64 16.97 17.61
CA CYS A 398 1.83 17.47 16.93
C CYS A 398 1.80 18.99 16.72
N ASP A 399 2.97 19.61 16.69
CA ASP A 399 3.18 20.99 16.22
C ASP A 399 3.68 20.97 14.78
N ILE A 400 2.88 21.49 13.85
CA ILE A 400 3.16 21.49 12.42
C ILE A 400 3.29 22.93 11.94
N HIS A 401 4.52 23.37 11.68
CA HIS A 401 4.80 24.76 11.32
C HIS A 401 5.26 24.89 9.87
N ALA A 402 4.52 25.66 9.07
CA ALA A 402 4.97 26.10 7.77
C ALA A 402 6.09 27.14 7.92
N ARG A 403 7.11 27.06 7.05
CA ARG A 403 8.25 27.98 7.03
C ARG A 403 8.30 28.83 5.77
N LYS A 404 9.08 29.92 5.81
CA LYS A 404 9.23 30.80 4.67
C LYS A 404 9.88 30.04 3.49
N PRO A 405 9.21 29.92 2.34
CA PRO A 405 9.79 29.27 1.16
C PRO A 405 10.55 30.29 0.29
N ASN A 406 10.98 29.89 -0.91
CA ASN A 406 11.56 30.83 -1.87
C ASN A 406 10.46 31.71 -2.52
N SER A 407 10.89 32.82 -3.14
CA SER A 407 9.99 33.71 -3.88
C SER A 407 9.14 32.96 -4.91
N GLY A 408 7.85 33.25 -4.96
CA GLY A 408 6.89 32.63 -5.89
C GLY A 408 6.43 31.22 -5.52
N GLN A 409 6.99 30.60 -4.46
CA GLN A 409 6.53 29.30 -3.99
C GLN A 409 5.30 29.41 -3.07
N LYS A 410 4.52 28.33 -3.02
CA LYS A 410 3.39 28.13 -2.10
C LYS A 410 3.71 26.95 -1.20
N ASN A 411 3.29 27.02 0.05
CA ASN A 411 3.47 25.94 1.02
C ASN A 411 2.29 24.96 0.97
N MET A 412 2.60 23.68 1.15
CA MET A 412 1.62 22.59 1.28
C MET A 412 1.99 21.78 2.51
N VAL A 413 1.07 21.65 3.47
CA VAL A 413 1.32 20.81 4.66
C VAL A 413 1.36 19.34 4.26
N THR A 414 0.46 18.89 3.37
CA THR A 414 0.38 17.51 2.91
C THR A 414 0.36 17.38 1.39
N ALA A 415 0.84 16.24 0.88
CA ALA A 415 0.73 15.83 -0.52
C ALA A 415 0.53 14.32 -0.58
N GLN A 416 -0.68 13.83 -0.27
CA GLN A 416 -0.93 12.40 -0.10
C GLN A 416 -1.03 11.67 -1.44
N GLY A 417 -0.43 10.48 -1.51
CA GLY A 417 -0.14 9.75 -2.75
C GLY A 417 -0.94 8.47 -2.99
N ARG A 418 -2.17 8.34 -2.49
CA ARG A 418 -2.99 7.13 -2.74
C ARG A 418 -3.44 7.03 -4.20
N THR A 419 -3.16 5.91 -4.87
CA THR A 419 -3.47 5.68 -6.29
C THR A 419 -4.65 4.73 -6.52
N ASP A 420 -5.08 3.97 -5.51
CA ASP A 420 -6.21 3.05 -5.62
C ASP A 420 -7.23 3.29 -4.49
N PRO A 421 -8.56 3.31 -4.80
CA PRO A 421 -9.58 3.56 -3.79
C PRO A 421 -9.69 2.47 -2.73
N ASN A 422 -9.25 1.24 -3.03
CA ASN A 422 -9.25 0.11 -2.09
C ASN A 422 -8.04 0.12 -1.17
N GLN A 423 -7.02 0.96 -1.42
CA GLN A 423 -5.93 1.15 -0.48
C GLN A 423 -6.45 1.74 0.84
N ASN A 424 -6.01 1.16 1.94
CA ASN A 424 -6.34 1.59 3.30
C ASN A 424 -5.41 2.71 3.82
N THR A 425 -4.69 3.42 2.93
CA THR A 425 -3.71 4.46 3.29
C THR A 425 -4.31 5.87 3.35
N GLY A 426 -3.64 6.80 4.04
CA GLY A 426 -4.06 8.21 4.16
C GLY A 426 -3.22 8.97 5.18
N ILE A 427 -3.40 10.29 5.24
CA ILE A 427 -2.83 11.14 6.30
C ILE A 427 -3.96 11.66 7.18
N VAL A 428 -3.79 11.58 8.49
CA VAL A 428 -4.68 12.09 9.52
C VAL A 428 -3.88 12.97 10.46
N ILE A 429 -4.35 14.18 10.69
CA ILE A 429 -3.80 15.12 11.67
C ILE A 429 -4.89 15.35 12.72
N GLN A 430 -4.68 14.83 13.93
CA GLN A 430 -5.65 14.86 15.03
C GLN A 430 -5.08 15.62 16.23
N LYS A 431 -5.91 16.43 16.91
CA LYS A 431 -5.54 17.08 18.20
C LYS A 431 -4.23 17.88 18.11
N SER A 432 -3.92 18.43 16.94
CA SER A 432 -2.61 19.02 16.62
C SER A 432 -2.71 20.55 16.46
N ARG A 433 -1.57 21.21 16.27
CA ARG A 433 -1.45 22.66 16.09
C ARG A 433 -0.78 22.97 14.76
N ILE A 434 -1.49 23.65 13.86
CA ILE A 434 -0.99 24.05 12.54
C ILE A 434 -0.74 25.56 12.54
N GLY A 435 0.49 25.97 12.30
CA GLY A 435 0.90 27.38 12.37
C GLY A 435 2.07 27.74 11.45
N SER A 436 2.70 28.88 11.72
CA SER A 436 3.85 29.38 10.97
C SER A 436 5.07 29.57 11.87
N THR A 437 6.27 29.40 11.30
CA THR A 437 7.51 29.82 11.95
C THR A 437 7.64 31.35 11.95
N SER A 438 8.51 31.86 12.82
CA SER A 438 8.71 33.30 13.01
C SER A 438 9.18 34.07 11.78
N ASP A 439 9.82 33.39 10.82
CA ASP A 439 10.29 33.96 9.55
C ASP A 439 9.19 34.03 8.47
N LEU A 440 8.14 33.20 8.57
CA LEU A 440 6.99 33.21 7.67
C LEU A 440 5.91 34.19 8.15
N ARG A 441 5.63 34.22 9.45
CA ARG A 441 4.53 35.01 10.04
C ARG A 441 4.46 36.47 9.56
N PRO A 442 5.56 37.24 9.46
CA PRO A 442 5.51 38.64 9.01
C PRO A 442 5.21 38.81 7.51
N VAL A 443 5.34 37.73 6.73
CA VAL A 443 5.25 37.74 5.26
C VAL A 443 4.25 36.73 4.71
N GLN A 444 3.37 36.17 5.55
CA GLN A 444 2.44 35.11 5.17
C GLN A 444 1.51 35.50 4.00
N SER A 445 1.16 36.79 3.88
CA SER A 445 0.38 37.31 2.75
C SER A 445 1.08 37.19 1.39
N SER A 446 2.41 37.08 1.39
CA SER A 446 3.22 36.88 0.18
C SER A 446 3.51 35.40 -0.11
N PHE A 447 3.24 34.50 0.84
CA PHE A 447 3.56 33.07 0.74
C PHE A 447 2.36 32.22 1.22
N PRO A 448 1.36 32.02 0.34
CA PRO A 448 0.17 31.25 0.68
C PRO A 448 0.53 29.84 1.16
N THR A 449 -0.15 29.37 2.21
CA THR A 449 -0.01 28.02 2.77
C THR A 449 -1.35 27.31 2.73
N TYR A 450 -1.35 26.04 2.31
CA TYR A 450 -2.53 25.19 2.22
C TYR A 450 -2.35 23.91 3.03
N LEU A 451 -3.46 23.32 3.46
CA LEU A 451 -3.52 22.04 4.17
C LEU A 451 -2.98 20.88 3.32
N GLY A 452 -3.15 20.96 2.00
CA GLY A 452 -2.51 20.03 1.08
C GLY A 452 -2.95 20.14 -0.37
N ARG A 453 -2.42 19.23 -1.19
CA ARG A 453 -2.73 19.06 -2.62
C ARG A 453 -2.68 17.59 -3.06
N PRO A 454 -3.53 17.14 -3.98
CA PRO A 454 -3.67 15.71 -4.30
C PRO A 454 -2.56 15.23 -5.23
N TRP A 455 -1.51 14.64 -4.67
CA TRP A 455 -0.40 14.13 -5.49
C TRP A 455 -0.85 12.99 -6.40
N LYS A 456 -1.79 12.16 -5.96
CA LYS A 456 -2.37 11.06 -6.73
C LYS A 456 -3.90 11.10 -6.70
N GLU A 457 -4.51 10.35 -7.62
CA GLU A 457 -5.94 10.40 -7.97
C GLU A 457 -6.89 10.20 -6.79
N TYR A 458 -6.54 9.35 -5.82
CA TYR A 458 -7.38 9.03 -4.67
C TYR A 458 -6.82 9.59 -3.36
N SER A 459 -6.06 10.69 -3.45
CA SER A 459 -5.46 11.37 -2.30
C SER A 459 -6.44 11.46 -1.13
N ARG A 460 -6.00 11.04 0.06
CA ARG A 460 -6.83 11.00 1.27
C ARG A 460 -6.15 11.66 2.45
N THR A 461 -6.70 12.78 2.91
CA THR A 461 -6.19 13.52 4.07
C THR A 461 -7.32 14.00 4.96
N VAL A 462 -7.20 13.84 6.27
CA VAL A 462 -8.16 14.32 7.27
C VAL A 462 -7.46 15.18 8.31
N ILE A 463 -8.04 16.34 8.62
CA ILE A 463 -7.56 17.22 9.69
C ILE A 463 -8.71 17.41 10.67
N MET A 464 -8.52 16.92 11.89
CA MET A 464 -9.58 16.89 12.89
C MET A 464 -9.13 17.35 14.27
N GLN A 465 -10.04 18.00 14.99
CA GLN A 465 -9.85 18.45 16.38
C GLN A 465 -8.57 19.26 16.58
N SER A 466 -8.12 19.96 15.54
CA SER A 466 -6.83 20.64 15.52
C SER A 466 -7.01 22.15 15.55
N ASP A 467 -6.08 22.85 16.18
CA ASP A 467 -6.02 24.31 16.16
C ASP A 467 -5.25 24.79 14.92
N ILE A 468 -5.87 25.66 14.13
CA ILE A 468 -5.35 26.12 12.85
C ILE A 468 -5.23 27.64 12.89
N SER A 469 -3.99 28.14 12.81
CA SER A 469 -3.73 29.58 12.77
C SER A 469 -4.15 30.21 11.43
N ASP A 470 -4.14 31.53 11.36
CA ASP A 470 -4.39 32.33 10.16
C ASP A 470 -3.37 32.14 9.01
N VAL A 471 -2.37 31.25 9.16
CA VAL A 471 -1.41 30.90 8.10
C VAL A 471 -2.09 30.18 6.93
N ILE A 472 -3.17 29.43 7.20
CA ILE A 472 -3.86 28.64 6.18
C ILE A 472 -4.77 29.53 5.34
N HIS A 473 -4.55 29.49 4.03
CA HIS A 473 -5.37 30.22 3.05
C HIS A 473 -6.85 29.79 3.17
N PRO A 474 -7.84 30.71 3.06
CA PRO A 474 -9.26 30.39 3.26
C PRO A 474 -9.81 29.24 2.39
N ALA A 475 -9.29 29.07 1.18
CA ALA A 475 -9.57 27.93 0.31
C ALA A 475 -9.27 26.56 0.95
N GLY A 476 -8.34 26.51 1.91
CA GLY A 476 -7.90 25.33 2.66
C GLY A 476 -6.97 24.42 1.85
N TRP A 477 -7.39 24.02 0.66
CA TRP A 477 -6.72 23.03 -0.19
C TRP A 477 -6.34 23.65 -1.55
N HIS A 478 -5.34 23.08 -2.22
CA HIS A 478 -4.85 23.59 -3.52
C HIS A 478 -4.82 22.48 -4.58
N GLU A 479 -5.15 22.81 -5.84
CA GLU A 479 -5.10 21.81 -6.92
C GLU A 479 -3.68 21.29 -7.14
N TRP A 480 -3.57 20.07 -7.65
CA TRP A 480 -2.30 19.56 -8.17
C TRP A 480 -2.05 20.06 -9.60
N ASN A 481 -2.99 19.78 -10.51
CA ASN A 481 -2.96 20.23 -11.90
C ASN A 481 -4.38 20.22 -12.50
N GLY A 482 -4.96 21.40 -12.74
CA GLY A 482 -6.32 21.51 -13.26
C GLY A 482 -7.35 20.79 -12.37
N ASP A 483 -8.23 20.00 -12.99
CA ASP A 483 -9.29 19.24 -12.33
C ASP A 483 -8.88 17.83 -11.88
N PHE A 484 -7.60 17.47 -12.01
CA PHE A 484 -7.06 16.17 -11.60
C PHE A 484 -7.41 15.87 -10.13
N ALA A 485 -7.92 14.66 -9.89
CA ALA A 485 -8.28 14.10 -8.58
C ALA A 485 -9.44 14.80 -7.82
N LEU A 486 -9.91 15.98 -8.25
CA LEU A 486 -10.85 16.80 -7.46
C LEU A 486 -12.21 16.13 -7.21
N SER A 487 -12.55 15.11 -8.01
CA SER A 487 -13.79 14.34 -7.89
C SER A 487 -13.65 12.98 -7.19
N THR A 488 -12.42 12.53 -6.95
CA THR A 488 -12.06 11.19 -6.46
C THR A 488 -11.27 11.21 -5.14
N LEU A 489 -10.58 12.31 -4.83
CA LEU A 489 -9.91 12.52 -3.55
C LEU A 489 -10.90 12.55 -2.38
N PHE A 490 -10.39 12.39 -1.16
CA PHE A 490 -11.13 12.61 0.08
C PHE A 490 -10.34 13.54 1.01
N TYR A 491 -10.78 14.81 1.10
CA TYR A 491 -10.25 15.79 2.04
C TYR A 491 -11.29 16.17 3.08
N GLY A 492 -11.04 15.74 4.32
CA GLY A 492 -11.95 15.89 5.44
C GLY A 492 -11.47 16.90 6.47
N GLU A 493 -12.38 17.76 6.95
CA GLU A 493 -12.16 18.61 8.13
C GLU A 493 -13.24 18.33 9.19
N TYR A 494 -12.85 18.11 10.45
CA TYR A 494 -13.78 17.79 11.55
C TYR A 494 -13.41 18.55 12.83
N GLN A 495 -14.32 19.41 13.34
CA GLN A 495 -14.17 20.10 14.63
C GLN A 495 -12.81 20.81 14.85
N ASN A 496 -12.27 21.43 13.81
CA ASN A 496 -11.06 22.26 13.94
C ASN A 496 -11.40 23.63 14.57
N THR A 497 -10.43 24.22 15.26
CA THR A 497 -10.54 25.55 15.90
C THR A 497 -9.48 26.51 15.36
N GLY A 498 -9.54 27.78 15.77
CA GLY A 498 -8.57 28.78 15.36
C GLY A 498 -8.99 29.55 14.10
N VAL A 499 -8.25 30.62 13.79
CA VAL A 499 -8.62 31.59 12.74
C VAL A 499 -8.62 30.96 11.34
N GLY A 500 -7.72 30.00 11.08
CA GLY A 500 -7.63 29.30 9.79
C GLY A 500 -8.63 28.15 9.60
N ALA A 501 -9.40 27.81 10.63
CA ALA A 501 -10.38 26.72 10.57
C ALA A 501 -11.71 27.10 9.91
N GLY A 502 -11.90 28.36 9.50
CA GLY A 502 -13.13 28.82 8.86
C GLY A 502 -13.43 28.07 7.55
N ILE A 503 -14.62 27.44 7.46
CA ILE A 503 -15.01 26.58 6.33
C ILE A 503 -15.76 27.30 5.20
N SER A 504 -16.21 28.54 5.41
CA SER A 504 -17.14 29.24 4.49
C SER A 504 -16.55 29.59 3.12
N GLN A 505 -15.22 29.58 2.99
CA GLN A 505 -14.49 29.89 1.75
C GLN A 505 -13.68 28.70 1.23
N ARG A 506 -13.89 27.50 1.79
CA ARG A 506 -13.21 26.29 1.30
C ARG A 506 -13.58 26.02 -0.15
N VAL A 507 -12.69 25.30 -0.82
CA VAL A 507 -12.92 24.81 -2.19
C VAL A 507 -14.24 24.05 -2.31
N SER A 508 -14.88 24.14 -3.49
CA SER A 508 -16.16 23.48 -3.77
C SER A 508 -15.99 22.12 -4.47
N TRP A 509 -14.88 21.44 -4.25
CA TRP A 509 -14.57 20.17 -4.91
C TRP A 509 -15.48 19.05 -4.39
N LYS A 510 -15.88 18.12 -5.26
CA LYS A 510 -16.66 16.94 -4.86
C LYS A 510 -15.94 16.09 -3.81
N GLY A 511 -14.61 16.01 -3.87
CA GLY A 511 -13.79 15.28 -2.92
C GLY A 511 -13.54 15.99 -1.58
N PHE A 512 -13.92 17.27 -1.43
CA PHE A 512 -13.83 17.98 -0.16
C PHE A 512 -15.09 17.76 0.68
N LYS A 513 -14.92 17.52 1.98
CA LYS A 513 -16.03 17.29 2.90
C LYS A 513 -15.78 17.92 4.26
N VAL A 514 -16.75 18.72 4.71
CA VAL A 514 -16.88 19.06 6.14
C VAL A 514 -17.56 17.88 6.82
N ILE A 515 -16.81 17.17 7.66
CA ILE A 515 -17.33 16.01 8.39
C ILE A 515 -18.15 16.55 9.57
N THR A 516 -19.37 16.06 9.73
CA THR A 516 -20.26 16.45 10.83
C THR A 516 -20.64 15.27 11.73
N SER A 517 -20.50 14.04 11.22
CA SER A 517 -20.77 12.81 11.95
C SER A 517 -19.54 12.37 12.75
N ALA A 518 -19.70 12.15 14.06
CA ALA A 518 -18.66 11.55 14.89
C ALA A 518 -18.33 10.11 14.44
N THR A 519 -19.32 9.36 13.96
CA THR A 519 -19.10 8.00 13.44
C THR A 519 -18.20 8.00 12.21
N GLU A 520 -18.35 8.98 11.31
CA GLU A 520 -17.45 9.11 10.16
C GLU A 520 -16.04 9.56 10.58
N ALA A 521 -15.93 10.45 11.57
CA ALA A 521 -14.62 10.87 12.09
C ALA A 521 -13.90 9.73 12.85
N LEU A 522 -14.63 8.83 13.50
CA LEU A 522 -14.07 7.67 14.21
C LEU A 522 -13.26 6.75 13.29
N GLU A 523 -13.64 6.61 12.01
CA GLU A 523 -12.89 5.81 11.02
C GLU A 523 -11.44 6.28 10.84
N PHE A 524 -11.13 7.53 11.20
CA PHE A 524 -9.80 8.13 11.08
C PHE A 524 -9.03 8.19 12.40
N THR A 525 -9.55 7.66 13.51
CA THR A 525 -8.81 7.63 14.78
C THR A 525 -7.77 6.51 14.77
N PRO A 526 -6.74 6.55 15.65
CA PRO A 526 -5.73 5.50 15.70
C PRO A 526 -6.30 4.09 15.85
N ASP A 527 -7.40 3.90 16.59
CA ASP A 527 -7.98 2.56 16.76
C ASP A 527 -8.45 1.95 15.43
N ASN A 528 -9.20 2.71 14.63
CA ASN A 528 -9.82 2.20 13.42
C ASN A 528 -8.89 2.32 12.20
N PHE A 529 -8.06 3.37 12.13
CA PHE A 529 -7.28 3.66 10.93
C PHE A 529 -5.97 2.85 10.83
N ILE A 530 -5.45 2.34 11.96
CA ILE A 530 -4.24 1.50 12.03
C ILE A 530 -4.29 0.39 13.07
N ALA A 531 -5.49 -0.03 13.47
CA ALA A 531 -5.64 -1.03 14.51
C ALA A 531 -4.82 -0.68 15.78
N GLY A 532 -4.82 0.60 16.19
CA GLY A 532 -3.87 1.12 17.18
C GLY A 532 -3.90 0.40 18.53
N SER A 533 -5.06 -0.10 18.96
CA SER A 533 -5.22 -0.93 20.15
C SER A 533 -4.40 -2.22 20.10
N SER A 534 -4.21 -2.78 18.90
CA SER A 534 -3.44 -4.00 18.71
C SER A 534 -1.96 -3.80 18.96
N TRP A 535 -1.40 -2.60 18.76
CA TRP A 535 0.07 -2.44 18.78
C TRP A 535 0.64 -1.28 19.59
N LEU A 536 -0.04 -0.13 19.67
CA LEU A 536 0.50 1.08 20.29
C LEU A 536 0.84 0.90 21.77
N GLY A 537 0.10 0.04 22.47
CA GLY A 537 0.41 -0.33 23.84
C GLY A 537 1.88 -0.69 24.02
N SER A 538 2.45 -1.50 23.13
CA SER A 538 3.83 -1.99 23.19
C SER A 538 4.94 -0.94 23.06
N THR A 539 4.60 0.30 22.72
CA THR A 539 5.59 1.29 22.27
C THR A 539 6.23 2.09 23.42
N THR A 540 5.63 2.07 24.61
CA THR A 540 5.95 2.90 25.80
C THR A 540 5.50 4.35 25.68
N PHE A 541 4.92 4.73 24.53
CA PHE A 541 4.54 6.10 24.23
C PHE A 541 3.09 6.36 24.62
N PRO A 542 2.75 7.60 25.02
CA PRO A 542 1.36 7.99 25.21
C PRO A 542 0.61 8.02 23.87
N PHE A 543 -0.65 7.60 23.87
CA PHE A 543 -1.54 7.63 22.72
C PHE A 543 -3.01 7.78 23.17
N SER A 544 -3.86 8.25 22.25
CA SER A 544 -5.32 8.24 22.37
C SER A 544 -5.94 7.49 21.20
N LEU A 545 -6.71 6.44 21.47
CA LEU A 545 -7.30 5.58 20.44
C LEU A 545 -8.48 6.20 19.69
N GLY A 546 -9.25 7.08 20.34
CA GLY A 546 -10.48 7.67 19.82
C GLY A 546 -10.41 9.19 19.57
N LEU A 547 -11.61 9.77 19.39
CA LEU A 547 -11.84 11.22 19.29
C LEU A 547 -11.47 11.96 20.57
#